data_AF-A0A2D4SRK5-F1
#
_entry.id   AF-A0A2D4SRK5-F1
#
_cell.length_a   1.000
_cell.length_b   1.000
_cell.length_c   1.000
_cell.angle_alpha   90.00
_cell.angle_beta   90.00
_cell.angle_gamma   90.00
#
_symmetry.space_group_name_H-M   'P 1'
#
loop_
_entity.id
_entity.type
_entity.pdbx_description
1 polymer ?
#
loop_
_entity_poly.entity_id
_entity_poly.type
_entity_poly.pdbx_seq_one_letter_code
_entity_poly.pdbx_strand_id
1 'polypeptide(L)'
;MEESLSSLCNLQGGCERIKATPIPYSYNILLHRIVALYCFSLPFGLVSELTLGTPIVVGIISYAFLGLDAIGDEIENPFERDQNDLPLGAISHMIESNVRQRMGLEALELKQPDPKTRLLL
;
A
#
# COMPACT_ATOMS: atom_id res chain seq x y z
N MET A 1 19.14 -21.50 -20.02
CA MET A 1 17.84 -21.10 -20.57
C MET A 1 16.71 -21.68 -19.74
N GLU A 2 16.67 -23.01 -19.54
CA GLU A 2 15.72 -23.67 -18.64
C GLU A 2 15.75 -23.11 -17.21
N GLU A 3 16.94 -22.86 -16.66
CA GLU A 3 17.09 -22.26 -15.33
C GLU A 3 16.45 -20.86 -15.23
N SER A 4 16.64 -20.02 -16.25
CA SER A 4 16.06 -18.67 -16.30
C SER A 4 14.53 -18.71 -16.43
N LEU A 5 13.99 -19.66 -17.20
CA LEU A 5 12.55 -19.87 -17.33
C LEU A 5 11.93 -20.40 -16.03
N SER A 6 12.59 -21.36 -15.40
CA SER A 6 12.21 -21.87 -14.09
C SER A 6 12.18 -20.76 -13.03
N SER A 7 13.20 -19.89 -13.03
CA SER A 7 13.26 -18.71 -12.16
C SER A 7 12.08 -17.76 -12.39
N LEU A 8 11.73 -17.46 -13.65
CA LEU A 8 10.58 -16.62 -13.97
C LEU A 8 9.26 -17.23 -13.47
N CYS A 9 9.05 -18.53 -13.69
CA CYS A 9 7.88 -19.25 -13.20
C CYS A 9 7.79 -19.21 -11.66
N ASN A 10 8.92 -19.35 -10.96
CA ASN A 10 8.97 -19.26 -9.50
C ASN A 10 8.58 -17.87 -9.00
N LEU A 11 9.06 -16.80 -9.66
CA LEU A 11 8.69 -15.43 -9.33
C LEU A 11 7.21 -15.17 -9.60
N GLN A 12 6.68 -15.62 -10.74
CA GLN A 12 5.26 -15.52 -11.06
C GLN A 12 4.39 -16.23 -10.02
N GLY A 13 4.73 -17.48 -9.67
CA GLY A 13 4.01 -18.23 -8.63
C GLY A 13 4.11 -17.56 -7.26
N GLY A 14 5.22 -16.87 -6.97
CA GLY A 14 5.37 -16.01 -5.80
C GLY A 14 4.35 -14.88 -5.78
N CYS A 15 4.23 -14.11 -6.86
CA CYS A 15 3.26 -13.02 -6.99
C CYS A 15 1.81 -13.53 -6.93
N GLU A 16 1.51 -14.66 -7.58
CA GLU A 16 0.19 -15.28 -7.53
C GLU A 16 -0.19 -15.70 -6.11
N ARG A 17 0.74 -16.27 -5.35
CA ARG A 17 0.50 -16.60 -3.93
C ARG A 17 0.21 -15.36 -3.10
N ILE A 18 1.00 -14.29 -3.23
CA ILE A 18 0.77 -13.04 -2.48
C ILE A 18 -0.63 -12.50 -2.81
N LYS A 19 -1.02 -12.47 -4.09
CA LYS A 19 -2.34 -12.01 -4.51
C LYS A 19 -3.48 -12.94 -4.08
N ALA A 20 -3.24 -14.25 -4.05
CA ALA A 20 -4.26 -15.25 -3.73
C ALA A 20 -4.43 -15.49 -2.21
N THR A 21 -3.52 -14.98 -1.38
CA THR A 21 -3.61 -15.05 0.09
C THR A 21 -3.81 -13.67 0.72
N PRO A 22 -4.93 -12.97 0.43
CA PRO A 22 -5.26 -11.73 1.13
C PRO A 22 -5.51 -11.99 2.62
N ILE A 23 -5.42 -10.95 3.45
CA ILE A 23 -5.74 -11.07 4.87
C ILE A 23 -7.24 -11.37 4.98
N PRO A 24 -7.68 -12.23 5.91
CA PRO A 24 -9.10 -12.55 6.03
C PRO A 24 -9.93 -11.29 6.28
N TYR A 25 -10.98 -11.07 5.48
CA TYR A 25 -11.87 -9.91 5.60
C TYR A 25 -12.41 -9.66 7.03
N SER A 26 -12.67 -10.74 7.79
CA SER A 26 -13.09 -10.65 9.18
C SER A 26 -12.07 -9.96 10.10
N TYR A 27 -10.77 -10.08 9.78
CA TYR A 27 -9.70 -9.40 10.52
C TYR A 27 -9.79 -7.89 10.31
N ASN A 28 -9.92 -7.41 9.07
CA ASN A 28 -10.05 -5.97 8.78
C ASN A 28 -11.30 -5.36 9.41
N ILE A 29 -12.45 -6.06 9.35
CA ILE A 29 -13.65 -5.61 10.07
C ILE A 29 -13.40 -5.46 11.57
N LEU A 30 -12.73 -6.44 12.18
CA LEU A 30 -12.46 -6.42 13.61
C LEU A 30 -11.50 -5.27 13.96
N LEU A 31 -10.45 -5.08 13.17
CA LEU A 31 -9.45 -4.03 13.37
C LEU A 31 -10.11 -2.65 13.31
N HIS A 32 -10.87 -2.37 12.24
CA HIS A 32 -11.58 -1.11 12.08
C HIS A 32 -12.54 -0.82 13.24
N ARG A 33 -13.29 -1.84 13.70
CA ARG A 33 -14.18 -1.72 14.87
C ARG A 33 -13.41 -1.42 16.15
N ILE A 34 -12.27 -2.07 16.38
CA ILE A 34 -11.43 -1.84 17.56
C ILE A 34 -10.87 -0.42 17.55
N VAL A 35 -10.34 0.06 16.41
CA VAL A 35 -9.81 1.42 16.27
C VAL A 35 -10.91 2.46 16.49
N ALA A 36 -12.09 2.25 15.91
CA ALA A 36 -13.24 3.14 16.11
C ALA A 36 -13.68 3.19 17.58
N LEU A 37 -13.80 2.03 18.24
CA LEU A 37 -14.16 1.94 19.66
C LEU A 37 -13.09 2.57 20.56
N TYR A 38 -11.81 2.38 20.25
CA TYR A 38 -10.70 3.00 20.96
C TYR A 38 -10.77 4.52 20.85
N CYS A 39 -10.88 5.07 19.64
CA CYS A 39 -10.99 6.51 19.42
C CYS A 39 -12.22 7.11 20.08
N PHE A 40 -13.36 6.40 20.07
CA PHE A 40 -14.57 6.82 20.77
C PHE A 40 -14.40 6.81 22.30
N SER A 41 -13.62 5.87 22.85
CA SER A 41 -13.43 5.71 24.29
C SER A 41 -12.38 6.67 24.87
N LEU A 42 -11.40 7.12 24.06
CA LEU A 42 -10.34 8.06 24.44
C LEU A 42 -10.81 9.32 25.20
N PRO A 43 -11.82 10.09 24.76
CA PRO A 43 -12.23 11.29 25.46
C PRO A 43 -12.72 11.00 26.89
N PHE A 44 -13.39 9.87 27.11
CA PHE A 44 -13.85 9.48 28.44
C PHE A 44 -12.71 9.11 29.38
N GLY A 45 -11.61 8.56 28.85
CA GLY A 45 -10.42 8.25 29.63
C GLY A 45 -9.59 9.48 30.01
N LEU A 46 -9.56 10.52 29.16
CA LEU A 46 -8.66 11.67 29.29
C LEU A 46 -9.33 12.95 29.83
N VAL A 47 -10.66 13.02 29.87
CA VAL A 47 -11.38 14.24 30.28
C VAL A 47 -11.06 14.68 31.71
N SER A 48 -10.85 13.72 32.62
CA SER A 48 -10.57 13.99 34.04
C SER A 48 -9.20 14.62 34.28
N GLU A 49 -8.22 14.37 33.41
CA GLU A 49 -6.85 14.87 33.56
C GLU A 49 -6.61 16.17 32.78
N LEU A 50 -7.14 16.27 31.56
CA LEU A 50 -6.83 17.38 30.66
C LEU A 50 -7.94 18.42 30.51
N THR A 51 -9.19 18.07 30.85
CA THR A 51 -10.39 18.92 30.74
C THR A 51 -10.51 19.68 29.41
N LEU A 52 -9.94 20.88 29.30
CA LEU A 52 -9.92 21.71 28.08
C LEU A 52 -8.90 21.25 27.02
N GLY A 53 -7.83 20.57 27.43
CA GLY A 53 -6.81 20.04 26.52
C GLY A 53 -7.21 18.71 25.85
N THR A 54 -8.23 18.04 26.38
CA THR A 54 -8.73 16.74 25.92
C THR A 54 -9.02 16.69 24.42
N PRO A 55 -9.77 17.63 23.79
CA PRO A 55 -10.05 17.55 22.35
C PRO A 55 -8.80 17.62 21.47
N ILE A 56 -7.78 18.40 21.88
CA ILE A 56 -6.52 18.52 21.12
C ILE A 56 -5.77 17.19 21.14
N VAL A 57 -5.58 16.64 22.34
CA VAL A 57 -4.82 15.39 22.52
C VAL A 57 -5.56 14.20 21.91
N VAL A 58 -6.87 14.09 22.13
CA VAL A 58 -7.71 13.07 21.49
C VAL A 58 -7.64 13.20 19.97
N GLY A 59 -7.72 14.41 19.42
CA GLY A 59 -7.60 14.63 17.98
C GLY A 59 -6.28 14.12 17.39
N ILE A 60 -5.16 14.40 18.06
CA ILE A 60 -3.83 13.93 17.63
C ILE A 60 -3.75 12.39 17.67
N ILE A 61 -4.17 11.77 18.77
CA ILE A 61 -4.10 10.32 18.94
C ILE A 61 -5.05 9.63 17.94
N SER A 62 -6.30 10.08 17.84
CA SER A 62 -7.26 9.52 16.89
C SER A 62 -6.82 9.67 15.44
N TYR A 63 -6.23 10.81 15.07
CA TYR A 63 -5.65 10.99 13.74
C TYR A 63 -4.55 9.96 13.47
N ALA A 64 -3.65 9.73 14.43
CA ALA A 64 -2.59 8.74 14.27
C ALA A 64 -3.13 7.31 14.09
N PHE A 65 -4.10 6.89 14.91
CA PHE A 65 -4.66 5.53 14.84
C PHE A 65 -5.56 5.31 13.62
N LEU A 66 -6.42 6.27 13.28
CA LEU A 66 -7.27 6.19 12.09
C LEU A 66 -6.44 6.28 10.81
N GLY A 67 -5.38 7.12 10.80
CA GLY A 67 -4.43 7.18 9.70
C GLY A 67 -3.67 5.87 9.53
N LEU A 68 -3.25 5.24 10.64
CA LEU A 68 -2.60 3.94 10.60
C LEU A 68 -3.54 2.84 10.07
N ASP A 69 -4.80 2.81 10.50
CA ASP A 69 -5.84 1.90 10.00
C ASP A 69 -6.00 2.04 8.47
N ALA A 70 -6.16 3.28 7.99
CA ALA A 70 -6.31 3.56 6.56
C ALA A 70 -5.08 3.19 5.72
N ILE A 71 -3.87 3.50 6.20
CA ILE A 71 -2.63 3.12 5.51
C ILE A 71 -2.49 1.59 5.49
N GLY A 72 -2.90 0.92 6.57
CA GLY A 72 -2.92 -0.54 6.67
C GLY A 72 -3.74 -1.20 5.55
N ASP A 73 -4.91 -0.66 5.25
CA ASP A 73 -5.77 -1.13 4.17
C ASP A 73 -5.10 -0.95 2.79
N GLU A 74 -4.45 0.19 2.54
CA GLU A 74 -3.77 0.46 1.26
C GLU A 74 -2.59 -0.47 1.01
N ILE A 75 -1.78 -0.79 2.03
CA ILE A 75 -0.58 -1.64 1.85
C ILE A 75 -0.91 -3.12 1.70
N GLU A 76 -2.14 -3.55 2.02
CA GLU A 76 -2.53 -4.96 1.97
C GLU A 76 -2.61 -5.49 0.53
N ASN A 77 -2.95 -4.63 -0.44
CA ASN A 77 -3.25 -5.03 -1.82
C ASN A 77 -2.30 -4.38 -2.87
N PRO A 78 -0.99 -4.64 -2.82
CA PRO A 78 0.05 -3.86 -3.53
C PRO A 78 0.03 -3.97 -5.07
N PHE A 79 -0.80 -4.84 -5.63
CA PHE A 79 -0.89 -5.13 -7.06
C PHE A 79 -2.15 -4.54 -7.71
N GLU A 80 -2.88 -3.69 -7.01
CA GLU A 80 -4.05 -3.00 -7.54
C GLU A 80 -3.66 -1.77 -8.38
N ARG A 81 -4.51 -0.73 -8.39
CA ARG A 81 -4.33 0.48 -9.21
C ARG A 81 -4.50 1.76 -8.40
N ASP A 82 -4.38 1.67 -7.09
CA ASP A 82 -4.37 2.81 -6.19
C ASP A 82 -3.06 3.58 -6.30
N GLN A 83 -3.04 4.80 -5.75
CA GLN A 83 -1.90 5.70 -5.92
C GLN A 83 -0.63 5.19 -5.24
N ASN A 84 -0.78 4.41 -4.18
CA ASN A 84 0.31 3.87 -3.37
C ASN A 84 0.68 2.42 -3.75
N ASP A 85 0.07 1.88 -4.80
CA ASP A 85 0.38 0.55 -5.32
C ASP A 85 1.68 0.51 -6.13
N LEU A 86 2.16 -0.71 -6.38
CA LEU A 86 3.33 -0.93 -7.21
C LEU A 86 3.09 -0.41 -8.64
N PRO A 87 4.03 0.35 -9.23
CA PRO A 87 3.89 0.89 -10.57
C PRO A 87 4.18 -0.19 -11.63
N LEU A 88 3.36 -1.25 -11.69
CA LEU A 88 3.54 -2.41 -12.56
C LEU A 88 3.64 -2.03 -14.05
N GLY A 89 2.93 -0.99 -14.47
CA GLY A 89 3.02 -0.46 -15.83
C GLY A 89 4.41 0.11 -16.14
N ALA A 90 4.99 0.87 -15.22
CA ALA A 90 6.34 1.44 -15.39
C ALA A 90 7.41 0.33 -15.36
N ILE A 91 7.25 -0.66 -14.47
CA ILE A 91 8.14 -1.83 -14.39
C ILE A 91 8.08 -2.63 -15.70
N SER A 92 6.88 -2.91 -16.21
CA SER A 92 6.69 -3.62 -17.48
C SER A 92 7.31 -2.86 -18.66
N HIS A 93 7.12 -1.55 -18.71
CA HIS A 93 7.72 -0.69 -19.73
C HIS A 93 9.26 -0.69 -19.66
N MET A 94 9.84 -0.69 -18.45
CA MET A 94 11.28 -0.82 -18.25
C MET A 94 11.80 -2.18 -18.75
N ILE A 95 11.10 -3.28 -18.44
CA ILE A 95 11.45 -4.62 -18.92
C ILE A 95 11.43 -4.65 -20.45
N GLU A 96 10.39 -4.12 -21.08
CA GLU A 96 10.28 -4.04 -22.55
C GLU A 96 11.45 -3.26 -23.16
N SER A 97 11.77 -2.10 -22.61
CA SER A 97 12.88 -1.27 -23.08
C SER A 97 14.23 -2.01 -22.99
N ASN A 98 14.48 -2.71 -21.87
CA ASN A 98 15.69 -3.49 -21.68
C ASN A 98 15.83 -4.63 -22.71
N VAL A 99 14.72 -5.30 -23.05
CA VAL A 99 14.72 -6.37 -24.06
C VAL A 99 14.94 -5.80 -25.46
N ARG A 100 14.29 -4.68 -25.81
CA ARG A 100 14.50 -3.97 -27.09
C ARG A 100 15.97 -3.56 -27.30
N GLN A 101 16.59 -2.97 -26.27
CA GLN A 101 17.99 -2.57 -26.34
C GLN A 101 18.92 -3.75 -26.59
N ARG A 102 18.66 -4.90 -25.96
CA ARG A 102 19.44 -6.14 -26.19
C ARG A 102 19.28 -6.70 -27.60
N MET A 103 18.14 -6.45 -28.25
CA MET A 103 17.89 -6.82 -29.65
C MET A 103 18.42 -5.79 -30.66
N GLY A 104 19.04 -4.70 -30.20
CA GLY A 104 19.50 -3.61 -31.06
C GLY A 104 18.37 -2.72 -31.60
N LEU A 105 17.18 -2.80 -31.02
CA LEU A 105 16.04 -1.93 -31.34
C LEU A 105 16.11 -0.65 -30.52
N GLU A 106 15.42 0.39 -31.01
CA GLU A 106 15.29 1.65 -30.29
C GLU A 106 14.57 1.44 -28.94
N ALA A 107 15.18 1.99 -27.89
CA ALA A 107 14.62 1.98 -26.55
C ALA A 107 13.31 2.77 -26.52
N LEU A 108 12.37 2.34 -25.69
CA LEU A 108 11.16 3.11 -25.49
C LEU A 108 11.48 4.36 -24.67
N GLU A 109 10.88 5.49 -25.03
CA GLU A 109 10.93 6.68 -24.19
C GLU A 109 10.34 6.34 -22.82
N LEU A 110 11.12 6.56 -21.76
CA LEU A 110 10.64 6.32 -20.40
C LEU A 110 9.44 7.22 -20.15
N LYS A 111 8.24 6.63 -20.17
CA LYS A 111 7.02 7.32 -19.75
C LYS A 111 7.22 7.70 -18.29
N GLN A 112 7.41 9.00 -18.02
CA GLN A 112 7.54 9.48 -16.65
C GLN A 112 6.32 8.99 -15.85
N PRO A 113 6.51 8.51 -14.62
CA PRO A 113 5.37 8.18 -13.77
C PRO A 113 4.44 9.40 -13.73
N ASP A 114 3.14 9.13 -13.85
CA ASP A 114 2.11 10.17 -13.91
C ASP A 114 2.37 11.21 -12.81
N PRO A 115 2.41 12.53 -13.14
CA PRO A 115 2.74 13.58 -12.17
C PRO A 115 1.91 13.53 -10.87
N LYS A 116 0.75 12.88 -10.87
CA LYS A 116 -0.06 12.65 -9.67
C LYS A 116 0.63 11.80 -8.59
N THR A 117 1.49 10.86 -8.97
CA THR A 117 2.24 10.00 -8.03
C THR A 117 3.37 10.76 -7.32
N ARG A 118 3.74 11.95 -7.80
CA ARG A 118 4.89 12.73 -7.29
C ARG A 118 4.52 13.77 -6.23
N LEU A 119 3.22 13.98 -5.96
CA LEU A 119 2.69 15.07 -5.14
C LEU A 119 2.25 14.66 -3.73
N LEU A 120 2.40 13.38 -3.35
CA LEU A 120 1.94 12.84 -2.06
C LEU A 120 3.07 12.21 -1.20
N LEU A 121 4.34 12.46 -1.55
CA LEU A 121 5.50 12.35 -0.66
C LEU A 121 6.01 13.75 -0.32
#